data_AF-A0A930ZIN8-F1
#
_entry.id   AF-A0A930ZIN8-F1
#
_cell.length_a   1.000
_cell.length_b   1.000
_cell.length_c   1.000
_cell.angle_alpha   90.00
_cell.angle_beta   90.00
_cell.angle_gamma   90.00
#
_symmetry.space_group_name_H-M   'P 1'
#
loop_
_entity.id
_entity.type
_entity.pdbx_description
1 polymer ?
#
loop_
_entity_poly.entity_id
_entity_poly.type
_entity_poly.pdbx_seq_one_letter_code
_entity_poly.pdbx_strand_id
1 'polypeptide(L)'
;MHKNDTVVPFGALLFAVALFLMAFLDNQNRVSETVAIPGAAHSLSVGIIGLMAFGMVMFIYGFIGLVGNYLEGTELRPSKHIAGPSSLPVVAGVVLSLLLVGLAGFFARTLVYAAKEGFNPSSLQGGVFAAMMLIIAILLVIYKKFFMEEEVLAEEEKGEFPW
;
A
#
# COMPACT_ATOMS: atom_id res chain seq x y z
N MET A 1 25.09 15.45 7.70
CA MET A 1 24.79 14.06 7.29
C MET A 1 23.31 13.82 7.53
N HIS A 2 22.52 13.72 6.46
CA HIS A 2 21.08 13.46 6.57
C HIS A 2 20.88 11.98 6.90
N LYS A 3 20.26 11.72 8.05
CA LYS A 3 20.00 10.37 8.57
C LYS A 3 18.58 10.00 8.15
N ASN A 4 18.46 9.01 7.28
CA ASN A 4 17.16 8.48 6.86
C ASN A 4 16.63 7.58 7.99
N ASP A 5 15.99 8.16 9.00
CA ASP A 5 15.55 7.47 10.22
C ASP A 5 14.19 6.78 10.03
N THR A 6 14.08 5.52 10.44
CA THR A 6 12.86 4.71 10.32
C THR A 6 11.91 4.87 11.49
N VAL A 7 12.33 5.51 12.60
CA VAL A 7 11.51 5.64 13.82
C VAL A 7 10.21 6.42 13.57
N VAL A 8 10.30 7.59 12.91
CA VAL A 8 9.13 8.44 12.63
C VAL A 8 8.19 7.76 11.61
N PRO A 9 8.68 7.22 10.48
CA PRO A 9 7.85 6.43 9.56
C PRO A 9 7.15 5.24 10.21
N PHE A 10 7.86 4.49 11.08
CA PHE A 10 7.28 3.38 11.81
C PHE A 10 6.18 3.81 12.79
N GLY A 11 6.42 4.90 13.54
CA GLY A 11 5.42 5.50 14.43
C GLY A 11 4.16 5.92 13.67
N ALA A 12 4.31 6.52 12.48
CA ALA A 12 3.19 6.89 11.62
C ALA A 12 2.39 5.67 11.15
N LEU A 13 3.05 4.56 10.79
CA LEU A 13 2.37 3.31 10.42
C LEU A 13 1.62 2.69 11.59
N LEU A 14 2.21 2.65 12.79
CA LEU A 14 1.51 2.18 13.99
C LEU A 14 0.27 3.03 14.27
N PHE A 15 0.39 4.35 14.15
CA PHE A 15 -0.74 5.25 14.36
C PHE A 15 -1.83 5.08 13.28
N ALA A 16 -1.43 4.89 12.03
CA ALA A 16 -2.36 4.57 10.94
C ALA A 16 -3.14 3.28 11.22
N VAL A 17 -2.47 2.20 11.66
CA VAL A 17 -3.12 0.94 12.03
C VAL A 17 -4.11 1.15 13.17
N ALA A 18 -3.75 1.94 14.20
CA ALA A 18 -4.65 2.26 15.30
C ALA A 18 -5.89 3.04 14.82
N LEU A 19 -5.74 4.00 13.91
CA LEU A 19 -6.85 4.76 13.33
C LEU A 19 -7.77 3.88 12.48
N PHE A 20 -7.22 2.99 11.65
CA PHE A 20 -8.02 2.03 10.89
C PHE A 20 -8.74 1.03 11.80
N LEU A 21 -8.09 0.57 12.87
CA LEU A 21 -8.73 -0.30 13.86
C LEU A 21 -9.88 0.42 14.57
N MET A 22 -9.69 1.68 14.98
CA MET A 22 -10.75 2.49 15.57
C MET A 22 -11.92 2.68 14.60
N ALA A 23 -11.67 3.00 13.33
CA ALA A 23 -12.71 3.11 12.31
C ALA A 23 -13.46 1.79 12.10
N PHE A 24 -12.75 0.66 12.12
CA PHE A 24 -13.35 -0.66 12.00
C PHE A 24 -14.24 -1.02 13.20
N LEU A 25 -13.74 -0.80 14.42
CA LEU A 25 -14.49 -1.06 15.65
C LEU A 25 -15.72 -0.16 15.77
N ASP A 26 -15.60 1.13 15.42
CA ASP A 26 -16.72 2.07 15.41
C ASP A 26 -17.80 1.60 14.42
N ASN A 27 -17.41 1.20 13.21
CA ASN A 27 -18.34 0.66 12.23
C ASN A 27 -19.02 -0.64 12.69
N GLN A 28 -18.30 -1.53 13.40
CA GLN A 28 -18.91 -2.74 13.96
C GLN A 28 -19.89 -2.45 15.10
N ASN A 29 -19.65 -1.41 15.90
CA ASN A 29 -20.48 -1.09 17.06
C ASN A 29 -21.76 -0.30 16.70
N ARG A 30 -21.89 0.17 15.45
CA ARG A 30 -23.07 0.91 14.93
C ARG A 30 -24.29 0.03 14.60
N VAL A 31 -24.35 -1.21 15.11
CA VAL A 31 -25.44 -2.20 14.90
C VAL A 31 -26.85 -1.65 15.21
N SER A 32 -26.94 -0.60 16.03
CA SER A 32 -28.21 0.03 16.46
C SER A 32 -28.71 1.20 15.61
N GLU A 33 -27.99 1.64 14.57
CA GLU A 33 -28.52 2.64 13.65
C GLU A 33 -29.51 2.00 12.66
N THR A 34 -30.75 2.49 12.65
CA THR A 34 -31.78 2.10 11.69
C THR A 34 -31.32 2.41 10.27
N VAL A 35 -31.03 1.36 9.51
CA VAL A 35 -30.78 1.46 8.07
C VAL A 35 -32.08 1.93 7.41
N ALA A 36 -32.05 3.07 6.71
CA ALA A 36 -33.22 3.62 6.01
C ALA A 36 -33.76 2.66 4.92
N ILE A 37 -32.96 1.70 4.47
CA ILE A 37 -33.29 0.70 3.46
C ILE A 37 -32.76 -0.67 3.92
N PRO A 38 -33.61 -1.71 4.10
CA PRO A 38 -33.14 -3.05 4.43
C PRO A 38 -32.11 -3.55 3.40
N GLY A 39 -30.90 -3.88 3.86
CA GLY A 39 -29.81 -4.38 3.00
C GLY A 39 -28.88 -3.30 2.41
N ALA A 40 -29.11 -2.01 2.67
CA ALA A 40 -28.14 -0.97 2.33
C ALA A 40 -26.99 -0.93 3.36
N ALA A 41 -25.76 -0.68 2.89
CA ALA A 41 -24.63 -0.42 3.78
C ALA A 41 -24.93 0.83 4.64
N HIS A 42 -24.64 0.77 5.94
CA HIS A 42 -24.71 1.95 6.82
C HIS A 42 -23.92 3.10 6.19
N SER A 43 -24.50 4.30 6.20
CA SER A 43 -23.78 5.48 5.76
C SER A 43 -22.55 5.70 6.65
N LEU A 44 -21.40 5.91 6.00
CA LEU A 44 -20.15 6.25 6.70
C LEU A 44 -20.38 7.55 7.48
N SER A 45 -20.14 7.52 8.79
CA SER A 45 -20.21 8.73 9.60
C SER A 45 -19.04 9.65 9.22
N VAL A 46 -19.22 10.96 9.38
CA VAL A 46 -18.14 11.94 9.16
C VAL A 46 -16.92 11.59 10.02
N GLY A 47 -17.13 11.06 11.24
CA GLY A 47 -16.06 10.58 12.11
C GLY A 47 -15.26 9.41 11.52
N ILE A 48 -15.93 8.39 10.97
CA ILE A 48 -15.27 7.25 10.32
C ILE A 48 -14.49 7.71 9.09
N ILE A 49 -15.08 8.60 8.28
CA ILE A 49 -14.39 9.17 7.10
C ILE A 49 -13.13 9.91 7.54
N GLY A 50 -13.22 10.71 8.60
CA GLY A 50 -12.07 11.41 9.18
C GLY A 50 -10.97 10.46 9.66
N LEU A 51 -11.33 9.44 10.44
CA LEU A 51 -10.39 8.42 10.93
C LEU A 51 -9.69 7.68 9.78
N MET A 52 -10.45 7.28 8.76
CA MET A 52 -9.91 6.61 7.58
C MET A 52 -8.99 7.52 6.76
N ALA A 53 -9.37 8.79 6.55
CA ALA A 53 -8.58 9.75 5.79
C ALA A 53 -7.25 10.07 6.50
N PHE A 54 -7.29 10.36 7.80
CA PHE A 54 -6.08 10.60 8.59
C PHE A 54 -5.20 9.34 8.69
N GLY A 55 -5.82 8.17 8.87
CA GLY A 55 -5.12 6.88 8.84
C GLY A 55 -4.40 6.67 7.51
N MET A 56 -5.05 7.00 6.39
CA MET A 56 -4.47 6.90 5.06
C MET A 56 -3.29 7.85 4.85
N VAL A 57 -3.39 9.11 5.29
CA VAL A 57 -2.28 10.08 5.20
C VAL A 57 -1.08 9.58 6.00
N MET A 58 -1.29 9.14 7.24
CA MET A 58 -0.22 8.60 8.09
C MET A 58 0.37 7.31 7.52
N PHE A 59 -0.46 6.46 6.91
CA PHE A 59 -0.01 5.25 6.24
C PHE A 59 0.89 5.60 5.05
N ILE A 60 0.46 6.49 4.16
CA ILE A 60 1.23 6.90 2.98
C ILE A 60 2.56 7.50 3.42
N TYR A 61 2.52 8.42 4.39
CA TYR A 61 3.70 9.06 4.94
C TYR A 61 4.70 8.04 5.51
N GLY A 62 4.25 7.16 6.41
CA GLY A 62 5.12 6.16 7.02
C GLY A 62 5.59 5.09 6.04
N PHE A 63 4.76 4.72 5.07
CA PHE A 63 5.11 3.76 4.03
C PHE A 63 6.20 4.32 3.10
N ILE A 64 6.06 5.57 2.64
CA ILE A 64 7.08 6.24 1.82
C ILE A 64 8.41 6.33 2.58
N GLY A 65 8.40 6.73 3.85
CA GLY A 65 9.63 6.83 4.63
C GLY A 65 10.36 5.48 4.81
N LEU A 66 9.64 4.39 5.09
CA LEU A 66 10.26 3.06 5.18
C LEU A 66 10.73 2.54 3.81
N VAL A 67 9.97 2.77 2.74
CA VAL A 67 10.36 2.37 1.39
C VAL A 67 11.58 3.17 0.94
N GLY A 68 11.62 4.47 1.20
CA GLY A 68 12.77 5.34 0.96
C GLY A 68 14.01 4.83 1.67
N ASN A 69 13.93 4.58 2.99
CA ASN A 69 15.03 3.98 3.75
C ASN A 69 15.48 2.62 3.20
N TYR A 70 14.54 1.76 2.79
CA TYR A 70 14.87 0.46 2.22
C TYR A 70 15.60 0.57 0.88
N LEU A 71 15.27 1.57 0.06
CA LEU A 71 15.85 1.78 -1.27
C LEU A 71 17.21 2.49 -1.19
N GLU A 72 17.28 3.56 -0.39
CA GLU A 72 18.41 4.50 -0.36
C GLU A 72 19.38 4.24 0.81
N GLY A 73 18.96 3.45 1.79
CA GLY A 73 19.73 3.15 2.99
C GLY A 73 19.58 4.21 4.09
N THR A 74 20.26 3.98 5.22
CA THR A 74 20.16 4.83 6.42
C THR A 74 20.97 6.12 6.34
N GLU A 75 21.96 6.16 5.45
CA GLU A 75 22.82 7.32 5.21
C GLU A 75 22.85 7.62 3.72
N LEU A 76 22.42 8.81 3.34
CA LEU A 76 22.56 9.32 1.97
C LEU A 76 24.04 9.62 1.72
N ARG A 77 24.77 8.63 1.18
CA ARG A 77 26.13 8.81 0.69
C ARG A 77 26.09 8.88 -0.83
N PRO A 78 26.79 9.85 -1.46
CA PRO A 78 26.98 9.85 -2.90
C PRO A 78 27.60 8.50 -3.31
N SER A 79 26.84 7.69 -4.03
CA SER A 79 27.28 6.39 -4.51
C SER A 79 26.55 6.05 -5.80
N LYS A 80 27.22 5.30 -6.67
CA LYS A 80 26.63 4.75 -7.88
C LYS A 80 26.15 3.35 -7.58
N HIS A 81 24.85 3.14 -7.58
CA HIS A 81 24.27 1.81 -7.48
C HIS A 81 24.35 1.14 -8.85
N ILE A 82 25.25 0.16 -8.98
CA ILE A 82 25.37 -0.67 -10.17
C ILE A 82 24.56 -1.93 -9.91
N ALA A 83 23.47 -2.11 -10.66
CA ALA A 83 22.63 -3.29 -10.57
C ALA A 83 23.44 -4.56 -10.90
N GLY A 84 23.82 -5.31 -9.86
CA GLY A 84 24.53 -6.57 -10.03
C GLY A 84 23.59 -7.65 -10.58
N PRO A 85 24.06 -8.53 -11.50
CA PRO A 85 23.23 -9.62 -11.99
C PRO A 85 22.87 -10.57 -10.86
N SER A 86 21.61 -10.54 -10.42
CA SER A 86 21.08 -11.42 -9.39
C SER A 86 19.90 -12.21 -9.95
N SER A 87 19.96 -13.53 -9.83
CA SER A 87 18.90 -14.44 -10.30
C SER A 87 17.66 -14.42 -9.40
N LEU A 88 17.81 -14.06 -8.12
CA LEU A 88 16.73 -14.09 -7.14
C LEU A 88 15.64 -13.03 -7.42
N PRO A 89 15.96 -11.74 -7.68
CA PRO A 89 14.97 -10.74 -8.10
C PRO A 89 14.25 -11.10 -9.39
N VAL A 90 14.94 -11.75 -10.33
CA VAL A 90 14.33 -12.22 -11.59
C VAL A 90 13.28 -13.29 -11.31
N VAL A 91 13.62 -14.31 -10.52
CA VAL A 91 12.66 -15.37 -10.14
C VAL A 91 11.47 -14.78 -9.38
N ALA A 92 11.72 -13.89 -8.41
CA ALA A 92 10.66 -13.22 -7.68
C ALA A 92 9.74 -12.42 -8.62
N GLY A 93 10.31 -11.67 -9.58
CA GLY A 93 9.56 -10.93 -10.59
C GLY A 93 8.68 -11.83 -11.45
N VAL A 94 9.20 -12.97 -11.90
CA VAL A 94 8.44 -13.94 -12.69
C VAL A 94 7.29 -14.55 -11.89
N VAL A 95 7.55 -15.03 -10.67
CA VAL A 95 6.51 -15.64 -9.82
C VAL A 95 5.41 -14.63 -9.49
N LEU A 96 5.77 -13.42 -9.11
CA LEU A 96 4.81 -12.35 -8.80
C LEU A 96 4.00 -11.94 -10.04
N SER A 97 4.62 -11.91 -11.22
CA SER A 97 3.92 -11.63 -12.48
C SER A 97 2.91 -12.71 -12.84
N LEU A 98 3.28 -14.00 -12.68
CA LEU A 98 2.36 -15.12 -12.89
C LEU A 98 1.18 -15.09 -11.90
N LEU A 99 1.47 -14.78 -10.63
CA LEU A 99 0.44 -14.60 -9.62
C LEU A 99 -0.50 -13.44 -9.97
N LEU A 100 0.03 -12.32 -10.43
CA LEU A 100 -0.76 -11.15 -10.87
C LEU A 100 -1.70 -11.52 -12.03
N VAL A 101 -1.21 -12.27 -13.03
CA VAL A 101 -2.05 -12.76 -14.13
C VAL A 101 -3.13 -13.70 -13.62
N GLY A 102 -2.80 -14.61 -12.70
CA GLY A 102 -3.77 -15.51 -12.07
C GLY A 102 -4.88 -14.76 -11.32
N LEU A 103 -4.51 -13.76 -10.53
CA LEU A 103 -5.46 -12.91 -9.80
C LEU A 103 -6.30 -12.04 -10.75
N ALA A 104 -5.71 -11.50 -11.82
CA ALA A 104 -6.46 -10.75 -12.83
C ALA A 104 -7.52 -11.62 -13.51
N GLY A 105 -7.17 -12.87 -13.86
CA GLY A 105 -8.12 -13.84 -14.39
C GLY A 105 -9.23 -14.19 -13.39
N PHE A 106 -8.88 -14.38 -12.12
CA PHE A 106 -9.85 -14.59 -11.05
C PHE A 106 -10.78 -13.40 -10.87
N PHE A 107 -10.24 -12.18 -10.85
CA PHE A 107 -11.02 -10.94 -10.76
C PHE A 107 -12.00 -10.81 -11.93
N ALA A 108 -11.55 -11.01 -13.17
CA ALA A 108 -12.43 -11.00 -14.34
C ALA A 108 -13.54 -12.05 -14.22
N ARG A 109 -13.22 -13.25 -13.72
CA ARG A 109 -14.22 -14.30 -13.47
C ARG A 109 -15.25 -13.89 -12.44
N THR A 110 -14.86 -13.17 -11.38
CA THR A 110 -15.81 -12.67 -10.37
C THR A 110 -16.78 -11.63 -10.94
N LEU A 111 -16.34 -10.80 -11.89
CA LEU A 111 -17.21 -9.85 -12.60
C LEU A 111 -18.20 -10.56 -13.52
N VAL A 112 -17.74 -11.55 -14.29
CA VAL A 112 -18.61 -12.36 -15.16
C VAL A 112 -19.63 -13.15 -14.34
N TYR A 113 -19.20 -13.73 -13.20
CA TYR A 113 -20.08 -14.43 -12.28
C TYR A 113 -21.17 -13.49 -11.74
N ALA A 114 -20.78 -12.29 -11.29
CA ALA A 114 -21.72 -11.29 -10.79
C ALA A 114 -22.74 -10.86 -11.86
N ALA A 115 -22.31 -10.73 -13.12
CA ALA A 115 -23.19 -10.39 -14.23
C ALA A 115 -24.19 -11.52 -14.58
N LYS A 116 -23.81 -12.78 -14.40
CA LYS A 116 -24.66 -13.94 -14.73
C LYS A 116 -25.64 -14.31 -13.63
N GLU A 117 -25.17 -14.35 -12.39
CA GLU A 117 -25.96 -14.83 -11.25
C GLU A 117 -26.70 -13.71 -10.51
N GLY A 118 -26.47 -12.45 -10.89
CA GLY A 118 -27.06 -11.27 -10.22
C GLY A 118 -26.55 -11.04 -8.79
N PHE A 119 -25.64 -11.87 -8.30
CA PHE A 119 -25.01 -11.74 -6.99
C PHE A 119 -23.62 -11.11 -7.10
N ASN A 120 -23.43 -9.92 -6.53
CA ASN A 120 -22.16 -9.20 -6.61
C ASN A 120 -21.35 -9.30 -5.29
N PRO A 121 -20.28 -10.12 -5.24
CA PRO A 121 -19.41 -10.22 -4.06
C PRO A 121 -18.41 -9.05 -4.01
N SER A 122 -18.90 -7.85 -3.69
CA SER A 122 -18.11 -6.60 -3.71
C SER A 122 -16.89 -6.61 -2.78
N SER A 123 -16.99 -7.26 -1.62
CA SER A 123 -15.87 -7.41 -0.68
C SER A 123 -14.74 -8.27 -1.24
N LEU A 124 -15.08 -9.38 -1.90
CA LEU A 124 -14.12 -10.25 -2.56
C LEU A 124 -13.45 -9.54 -3.73
N GLN A 125 -14.22 -8.86 -4.57
CA GLN A 125 -13.69 -8.07 -5.69
C GLN A 125 -12.72 -6.99 -5.20
N GLY A 126 -13.10 -6.24 -4.17
CA GLY A 126 -12.23 -5.22 -3.57
C GLY A 126 -10.94 -5.82 -2.99
N GLY A 127 -11.03 -6.94 -2.28
CA GLY A 127 -9.87 -7.62 -1.71
C GLY A 127 -8.90 -8.15 -2.77
N VAL A 128 -9.42 -8.77 -3.82
CA VAL A 128 -8.61 -9.26 -4.96
C VAL A 128 -7.92 -8.08 -5.67
N PHE A 129 -8.65 -7.00 -5.92
CA PHE A 129 -8.09 -5.80 -6.53
C PHE A 129 -6.97 -5.18 -5.66
N ALA A 130 -7.19 -5.07 -4.35
CA ALA A 130 -6.18 -4.58 -3.43
C ALA A 130 -4.91 -5.46 -3.43
N ALA A 131 -5.07 -6.79 -3.46
CA ALA A 131 -3.94 -7.71 -3.56
C ALA A 131 -3.15 -7.55 -4.87
N MET A 132 -3.85 -7.34 -6.00
CA MET A 132 -3.20 -7.05 -7.28
C MET A 132 -2.38 -5.75 -7.23
N MET A 133 -2.94 -4.68 -6.67
CA MET A 133 -2.24 -3.41 -6.51
C MET A 133 -1.01 -3.55 -5.60
N LEU A 134 -1.09 -4.34 -4.53
CA LEU A 134 0.04 -4.63 -3.66
C LEU A 134 1.16 -5.38 -4.41
N ILE A 135 0.81 -6.39 -5.21
CA ILE A 135 1.79 -7.14 -6.01
C ILE A 135 2.49 -6.22 -7.01
N ILE A 136 1.74 -5.33 -7.66
CA ILE A 136 2.31 -4.32 -8.58
C ILE A 136 3.29 -3.42 -7.83
N ALA A 137 2.93 -2.92 -6.65
CA ALA A 137 3.83 -2.10 -5.83
C ALA A 137 5.12 -2.84 -5.46
N ILE A 138 5.02 -4.11 -5.06
CA ILE A 138 6.19 -4.95 -4.76
C ILE A 138 7.08 -5.13 -6.01
N LEU A 139 6.48 -5.39 -7.17
CA LEU A 139 7.21 -5.51 -8.44
C LEU A 139 7.98 -4.24 -8.78
N LEU A 140 7.37 -3.06 -8.56
CA LEU A 140 8.04 -1.77 -8.77
C LEU A 140 9.21 -1.55 -7.81
N VAL A 141 9.06 -1.92 -6.53
CA VAL A 141 10.14 -1.84 -5.55
C VAL A 141 11.30 -2.77 -5.92
N ILE A 142 11.00 -4.01 -6.34
CA ILE A 142 12.01 -4.96 -6.81
C ILE A 142 12.72 -4.40 -8.06
N TYR A 143 11.96 -3.87 -9.02
CA TYR A 143 12.49 -3.28 -10.24
C TYR A 143 13.45 -2.12 -9.93
N LYS A 144 12.99 -1.14 -9.13
CA LYS A 144 13.79 0.01 -8.72
C LYS A 144 15.09 -0.41 -8.01
N LYS A 145 15.01 -1.35 -7.05
CA LYS A 145 16.16 -1.74 -6.23
C LYS A 145 17.19 -2.60 -6.97
N PHE A 146 16.76 -3.51 -7.84
CA PHE A 146 17.64 -4.54 -8.38
C PHE A 146 17.95 -4.41 -9.86
N PHE A 147 17.21 -3.59 -10.60
CA PHE A 147 17.35 -3.49 -12.06
C PHE A 147 17.60 -2.08 -12.57
N MET A 148 17.29 -1.05 -11.77
CA MET A 148 17.56 0.34 -12.14
C MET A 148 18.93 0.76 -11.60
N GLU A 149 19.78 1.29 -12.47
CA GLU A 149 21.00 1.96 -12.05
C GLU A 149 20.63 3.35 -11.49
N GLU A 150 21.12 3.67 -10.31
CA GLU A 150 20.89 4.96 -9.66
C GLU A 150 22.22 5.64 -9.37
N GLU A 151 22.29 6.94 -9.67
CA GLU A 151 23.38 7.81 -9.27
C GLU A 151 22.84 8.77 -8.22
N VAL A 152 23.26 8.60 -6.96
CA VAL A 152 22.84 9.47 -5.87
C VAL A 152 23.66 10.75 -5.94
N LEU A 153 23.08 11.79 -6.54
CA LEU A 153 23.62 13.14 -6.51
C LEU A 153 23.23 13.78 -5.16
N ALA A 154 24.23 14.14 -4.35
CA ALA A 154 23.98 14.93 -3.16
C ALA A 154 23.79 16.40 -3.57
N GLU A 155 22.56 16.79 -3.86
CA GLU A 155 22.19 18.20 -3.89
C GLU A 155 22.04 18.72 -2.44
N GLU A 156 22.47 19.95 -2.17
CA GLU A 156 22.18 20.62 -0.90
C GLU A 156 20.66 20.85 -0.80
N GLU A 157 19.99 20.02 -0.03
CA GLU A 157 18.56 20.11 0.19
C GLU A 157 18.20 21.40 0.96
N LYS A 158 17.39 22.26 0.34
CA LYS A 158 16.72 23.42 0.99
C LYS A 158 15.28 23.10 1.40
N GLY A 159 14.97 21.83 1.67
CA GLY A 159 13.65 21.36 2.07
C GLY A 159 13.47 21.34 3.59
N GLU A 160 12.27 21.67 4.07
CA GLU A 160 11.91 21.56 5.50
C GLU A 160 11.57 20.12 5.94
N PHE A 161 11.59 19.15 5.01
CA PHE A 161 11.26 17.75 5.28
C PHE A 161 12.54 16.88 5.27
N PRO A 162 12.70 15.94 6.23
CA PRO A 162 13.98 15.26 6.47
C PRO A 162 14.23 13.95 5.67
N TRP A 163 13.47 13.69 4.61
CA TRP A 163 13.70 12.59 3.65
C TRP A 163 13.27 12.99 2.24
#